data_AF-A0A7Y4ZL51-F1
#
_entry.id   AF-A0A7Y4ZL51-F1
#
_cell.length_a   1.000
_cell.length_b   1.000
_cell.length_c   1.000
_cell.angle_alpha   90.00
_cell.angle_beta   90.00
_cell.angle_gamma   90.00
#
_symmetry.space_group_name_H-M   'P 1'
#
loop_
_entity.id
_entity.type
_entity.pdbx_description
1 polymer ?
#
loop_
_entity_poly.entity_id
_entity_poly.type
_entity_poly.pdbx_seq_one_letter_code
_entity_poly.pdbx_strand_id
1 'polypeptide(L)'
;MLRFIRRTGLAVGAPLLFVACNEGPPPAAPPVLPLDAGPAPVRSAGKQHISLGARKDKPNSSGVVDGLSIAVEEVVEKYMNTGGTSMRVKLTLSEGSARETVSIAGGQTLSWHGYSIEYSTAGWRDTVELEISRTEGP
;
A
#
# COMPACT_ATOMS: atom_id res chain seq x y z
N MET A 1 -29.32 20.13 33.79
CA MET A 1 -30.04 19.33 34.81
C MET A 1 -31.44 19.04 34.26
N LEU A 2 -31.65 17.82 33.75
CA LEU A 2 -32.85 17.39 33.01
C LEU A 2 -34.00 17.06 34.00
N ARG A 3 -35.24 17.47 33.70
CA ARG A 3 -36.40 17.25 34.57
C ARG A 3 -37.69 16.93 33.78
N PHE A 4 -38.32 15.81 34.19
CA PHE A 4 -39.71 15.29 34.02
C PHE A 4 -40.21 14.95 32.60
N ILE A 5 -40.62 13.73 32.18
CA ILE A 5 -41.37 12.54 32.69
C ILE A 5 -42.92 12.65 32.66
N ARG A 6 -43.53 11.81 31.78
CA ARG A 6 -44.89 11.16 31.76
C ARG A 6 -46.11 12.06 31.49
N ARG A 7 -47.24 11.64 30.90
CA ARG A 7 -47.87 10.34 30.55
C ARG A 7 -49.14 10.65 29.71
N THR A 8 -49.56 9.74 28.82
CA THR A 8 -50.96 9.27 28.50
C THR A 8 -50.98 8.68 27.08
N GLY A 9 -51.54 7.52 26.74
CA GLY A 9 -52.36 6.54 27.43
C GLY A 9 -52.57 5.28 26.55
N LEU A 10 -52.94 4.17 27.20
CA LEU A 10 -53.54 2.92 26.69
C LEU A 10 -54.74 3.18 25.74
N ALA A 11 -55.24 2.32 24.85
CA ALA A 11 -55.05 0.90 24.49
C ALA A 11 -55.91 0.57 23.23
N VAL A 12 -55.83 -0.69 22.77
CA VAL A 12 -56.87 -1.52 22.09
C VAL A 12 -56.74 -1.76 20.57
N GLY A 13 -56.37 -3.01 20.20
CA GLY A 13 -57.20 -3.87 19.32
C GLY A 13 -56.86 -4.07 17.81
N ALA A 14 -56.09 -5.13 17.50
CA ALA A 14 -56.23 -6.14 16.40
C ALA A 14 -56.43 -5.74 14.90
N PRO A 15 -56.31 -6.67 13.89
CA PRO A 15 -55.58 -7.95 13.78
C PRO A 15 -54.60 -8.03 12.56
N LEU A 16 -53.74 -9.06 12.58
CA LEU A 16 -52.93 -9.53 11.45
C LEU A 16 -53.80 -10.20 10.37
N LEU A 17 -53.57 -9.84 9.09
CA LEU A 17 -54.06 -10.60 7.94
C LEU A 17 -52.89 -10.87 6.98
N PHE A 18 -52.52 -12.14 6.86
CA PHE A 18 -51.60 -12.65 5.85
C PHE A 18 -52.32 -12.71 4.50
N VAL A 19 -51.73 -12.10 3.47
CA VAL A 19 -52.11 -12.31 2.07
C VAL A 19 -51.11 -13.28 1.46
N ALA A 20 -51.61 -14.41 0.98
CA ALA A 20 -50.90 -15.32 0.08
C ALA A 20 -51.28 -14.99 -1.37
N CYS A 21 -50.28 -14.81 -2.24
CA CYS A 21 -50.44 -14.91 -3.69
C CYS A 21 -49.28 -15.73 -4.28
N ASN A 22 -49.66 -16.72 -5.09
CA ASN A 22 -48.82 -17.67 -5.82
C ASN A 22 -47.94 -17.00 -6.89
N GLU A 23 -46.67 -17.39 -6.98
CA GLU A 23 -45.84 -17.26 -8.19
C GLU A 23 -45.34 -18.66 -8.59
N GLY A 24 -45.47 -19.00 -9.88
CA GLY A 24 -45.22 -20.35 -10.43
C GLY A 24 -43.75 -20.79 -10.43
N PRO A 25 -43.44 -22.01 -10.91
CA PRO A 25 -42.06 -22.50 -10.94
C PRO A 25 -41.18 -21.65 -11.88
N PRO A 26 -39.92 -21.36 -11.51
CA PRO A 26 -39.02 -20.55 -12.32
C PRO A 26 -38.64 -21.26 -13.64
N PRO A 27 -38.38 -20.50 -14.72
CA PRO A 27 -37.93 -21.09 -15.99
C PRO A 27 -36.55 -21.73 -15.85
N ALA A 28 -36.34 -22.86 -16.54
CA ALA A 28 -35.09 -23.62 -16.53
C ALA A 28 -33.92 -22.78 -17.06
N ALA A 29 -32.81 -22.79 -16.31
CA ALA A 29 -31.58 -22.10 -16.68
C ALA A 29 -30.95 -22.67 -17.97
N PRO A 30 -30.36 -21.84 -18.85
CA PRO A 30 -29.64 -22.32 -20.03
C PRO A 30 -28.35 -23.05 -19.65
N PRO A 31 -27.84 -23.99 -20.48
CA PRO A 31 -26.64 -24.74 -20.19
C PRO A 31 -25.41 -23.81 -20.15
N VAL A 32 -24.63 -23.91 -19.07
CA VAL A 32 -23.37 -23.19 -18.88
C VAL A 32 -22.32 -23.78 -19.84
N LEU A 33 -21.95 -23.02 -20.87
CA LEU A 33 -20.74 -23.28 -21.67
C LEU A 33 -19.51 -23.13 -20.77
N PRO A 34 -18.46 -23.96 -20.91
CA PRO A 34 -17.24 -23.82 -20.11
C PRO A 34 -16.61 -22.46 -20.41
N LEU A 35 -16.45 -21.65 -19.36
CA LEU A 35 -15.76 -20.37 -19.39
C LEU A 35 -14.32 -20.63 -19.85
N ASP A 36 -14.01 -20.18 -21.07
CA ASP A 36 -12.68 -20.12 -21.64
C ASP A 36 -11.71 -19.60 -20.57
N ALA A 37 -10.72 -20.43 -20.21
CA ALA A 37 -9.69 -20.07 -19.26
C ALA A 37 -8.83 -18.98 -19.90
N GLY A 38 -9.27 -17.73 -19.73
CA GLY A 38 -8.48 -16.56 -20.10
C GLY A 38 -7.06 -16.68 -19.54
N PRO A 39 -6.07 -16.09 -20.22
CA PRO A 39 -4.67 -16.20 -19.82
C PRO A 39 -4.55 -15.89 -18.33
N ALA A 40 -3.87 -16.77 -17.60
CA ALA A 40 -3.64 -16.64 -16.17
C ALA A 40 -3.24 -15.20 -15.85
N PRO A 41 -3.75 -14.60 -14.75
CA PRO A 41 -3.39 -13.25 -14.39
C PRO A 41 -1.87 -13.17 -14.31
N VAL A 42 -1.27 -12.39 -15.21
CA VAL A 42 0.14 -12.05 -15.14
C VAL A 42 0.28 -11.36 -13.79
N ARG A 43 0.92 -12.04 -12.82
CA ARG A 43 1.20 -11.48 -11.51
C ARG A 43 2.12 -10.30 -11.76
N SER A 44 1.57 -9.09 -11.81
CA SER A 44 2.35 -7.87 -11.81
C SER A 44 3.37 -7.99 -10.68
N ALA A 45 4.67 -7.92 -11.00
CA ALA A 45 5.73 -7.82 -10.02
C ALA A 45 5.40 -6.63 -9.10
N GLY A 46 4.85 -6.94 -7.91
CA GLY A 46 4.23 -5.95 -7.05
C GLY A 46 5.23 -4.88 -6.63
N LYS A 47 4.91 -3.61 -6.87
CA LYS A 47 5.62 -2.48 -6.26
C LYS A 47 5.38 -2.52 -4.75
N GLN A 48 6.45 -2.51 -3.97
CA GLN A 48 6.42 -2.45 -2.51
C GLN A 48 6.96 -1.08 -2.06
N HIS A 49 6.24 -0.43 -1.15
CA HIS A 49 6.60 0.87 -0.61
C HIS A 49 7.19 0.70 0.80
N ILE A 50 8.32 1.36 1.06
CA ILE A 50 8.96 1.42 2.37
C ILE A 50 9.33 2.86 2.76
N SER A 51 9.08 3.22 4.02
CA SER A 51 9.46 4.49 4.61
C SER A 51 10.61 4.28 5.60
N LEU A 52 11.75 4.93 5.37
CA LEU A 52 12.95 4.83 6.20
C LEU A 52 13.31 6.18 6.79
N GLY A 53 13.47 6.29 8.11
CA GLY A 53 13.97 7.52 8.73
C GLY A 53 15.44 7.79 8.38
N ALA A 54 15.74 9.00 7.92
CA ALA A 54 17.08 9.45 7.58
C ALA A 54 17.44 10.70 8.39
N ARG A 55 18.30 10.51 9.40
CA ARG A 55 18.82 11.61 10.22
C ARG A 55 20.33 11.70 10.06
N LYS A 56 20.84 12.93 9.95
CA LYS A 56 22.30 13.20 9.83
C LYS A 56 23.08 12.69 11.05
N ASP A 57 22.43 12.67 12.20
CA ASP A 57 22.94 12.30 13.52
C ASP A 57 22.54 10.87 13.95
N LYS A 58 21.71 10.18 13.17
CA LYS A 58 21.26 8.82 13.48
C LYS A 58 20.95 8.05 12.19
N PRO A 59 21.92 7.31 11.61
CA PRO A 59 21.59 6.27 10.66
C PRO A 59 20.85 5.15 11.38
N ASN A 60 20.41 4.12 10.66
CA ASN A 60 19.80 2.87 11.19
C ASN A 60 18.29 2.75 10.99
N SER A 61 17.70 3.42 10.00
CA SER A 61 16.45 2.89 9.44
C SER A 61 16.79 1.92 8.34
N SER A 62 16.29 0.70 8.48
CA SER A 62 16.42 -0.36 7.50
C SER A 62 15.08 -1.05 7.31
N GLY A 63 14.90 -1.67 6.16
CA GLY A 63 13.89 -2.71 6.01
C GLY A 63 14.17 -3.63 4.86
N VAL A 64 13.27 -4.58 4.67
CA VAL A 64 13.45 -5.70 3.76
C VAL A 64 12.25 -5.77 2.83
N VAL A 65 12.50 -5.85 1.54
CA VAL A 65 11.51 -5.98 0.48
C VAL A 65 11.92 -7.15 -0.40
N ASP A 66 11.09 -8.19 -0.45
CA ASP A 66 11.27 -9.33 -1.37
C ASP A 66 12.67 -10.02 -1.31
N GLY A 67 13.33 -9.96 -0.15
CA GLY A 67 14.70 -10.50 0.05
C GLY A 67 15.82 -9.46 -0.10
N LEU A 68 15.52 -8.28 -0.64
CA LEU A 68 16.42 -7.12 -0.65
C LEU A 68 16.36 -6.40 0.70
N SER A 69 17.49 -6.34 1.39
CA SER A 69 17.69 -5.50 2.57
C SER A 69 18.20 -4.12 2.15
N ILE A 70 17.56 -3.07 2.65
CA ILE A 70 17.92 -1.67 2.39
C ILE A 70 18.12 -0.97 3.72
N ALA A 71 19.22 -0.25 3.86
CA ALA A 71 19.50 0.57 5.03
C ALA A 71 19.97 1.96 4.62
N VAL A 72 19.48 2.99 5.30
CA VAL A 72 20.00 4.35 5.15
C VAL A 72 21.24 4.49 6.02
N GLU A 73 22.39 4.65 5.38
CA GLU A 73 23.71 4.78 6.02
C GLU A 73 24.01 6.23 6.36
N GLU A 74 23.67 7.17 5.48
CA GLU A 74 23.98 8.59 5.69
C GLU A 74 23.08 9.50 4.88
N VAL A 75 22.81 10.71 5.41
CA VAL A 75 22.32 11.85 4.62
C VAL A 75 23.52 12.65 4.14
N VAL A 76 23.86 12.49 2.86
CA VAL A 76 25.03 13.13 2.21
C VAL A 76 24.78 14.64 2.06
N GLU A 77 23.62 15.01 1.53
CA GLU A 77 23.23 16.40 1.32
C GLU A 77 21.74 16.58 1.64
N LYS A 78 21.38 17.71 2.26
CA LYS A 78 20.00 18.08 2.53
C LYS A 78 19.79 19.52 2.07
N TYR A 79 18.91 19.69 1.09
CA TYR A 79 18.51 20.98 0.57
C TYR A 79 17.07 21.23 1.00
N MET A 80 16.87 22.30 1.78
CA MET A 80 15.55 22.77 2.14
C MET A 80 15.24 24.03 1.32
N ASN A 81 14.15 23.98 0.59
CA ASN A 81 13.63 25.09 -0.21
C ASN A 81 12.17 25.33 0.17
N THR A 82 11.62 26.48 -0.21
CA THR A 82 10.27 26.93 0.19
C THR A 82 9.16 25.94 -0.21
N GLY A 83 9.43 25.04 -1.15
CA GLY A 83 8.50 24.02 -1.65
C GLY A 83 8.82 22.57 -1.24
N GLY A 84 9.84 22.29 -0.41
CA GLY A 84 10.15 20.91 -0.03
C GLY A 84 11.52 20.68 0.62
N THR A 85 11.86 19.41 0.79
CA THR A 85 13.18 18.96 1.23
C THR A 85 13.68 17.91 0.25
N SER A 86 14.78 18.21 -0.46
CA SER A 86 15.47 17.24 -1.30
C SER A 86 16.71 16.74 -0.57
N MET A 87 16.87 15.42 -0.48
CA MET A 87 18.02 14.79 0.19
C MET A 87 18.77 13.92 -0.81
N ARG A 88 20.10 13.93 -0.71
CA ARG A 88 20.95 12.87 -1.25
C ARG A 88 21.31 11.94 -0.10
N VAL A 89 20.98 10.67 -0.23
CA VAL A 89 21.20 9.67 0.81
C VAL A 89 22.10 8.55 0.31
N LYS A 90 22.90 8.01 1.22
CA LYS A 90 23.73 6.84 1.00
C LYS A 90 22.97 5.62 1.53
N LEU A 91 22.66 4.68 0.65
CA LEU A 91 21.94 3.45 0.96
C LEU A 91 22.91 2.27 0.90
N THR A 92 22.85 1.38 1.89
CA THR A 92 23.38 0.03 1.77
C THR A 92 22.27 -0.88 1.25
N LEU A 93 22.52 -1.55 0.12
CA LEU A 93 21.68 -2.59 -0.47
C LEU A 93 22.32 -3.95 -0.22
N SER A 94 21.51 -4.96 0.10
CA SER A 94 22.02 -6.33 0.28
C SER A 94 21.00 -7.38 -0.13
N GLU A 95 21.41 -8.35 -0.94
CA GLU A 95 20.61 -9.51 -1.34
C GLU A 95 21.50 -10.75 -1.30
N GLY A 96 21.17 -11.73 -0.45
CA GLY A 96 22.03 -12.88 -0.21
C GLY A 96 23.43 -12.45 0.27
N SER A 97 24.46 -12.80 -0.49
CA SER A 97 25.85 -12.42 -0.22
C SER A 97 26.28 -11.11 -0.89
N ALA A 98 25.48 -10.56 -1.82
CA ALA A 98 25.79 -9.32 -2.49
C ALA A 98 25.46 -8.13 -1.57
N ARG A 99 26.39 -7.17 -1.49
CA ARG A 99 26.23 -5.95 -0.71
C ARG A 99 26.92 -4.79 -1.41
N GLU A 100 26.22 -3.68 -1.56
CA GLU A 100 26.74 -2.46 -2.16
C GLU A 100 26.23 -1.23 -1.44
N THR A 101 27.05 -0.17 -1.43
CA THR A 101 26.65 1.14 -0.91
C THR A 101 26.57 2.13 -2.06
N VAL A 102 25.39 2.73 -2.24
CA VAL A 102 25.05 3.60 -3.37
C VAL A 102 24.51 4.94 -2.88
N SER A 103 24.70 6.00 -3.66
CA SER A 103 24.10 7.31 -3.37
C SER A 103 22.95 7.57 -4.33
N ILE A 104 21.79 7.95 -3.79
CA ILE A 104 20.59 8.30 -4.56
C ILE A 104 20.05 9.66 -4.10
N ALA A 105 19.64 10.49 -5.06
CA ALA A 105 18.99 11.77 -4.78
C ALA A 105 17.47 11.62 -4.83
N GLY A 106 16.75 12.42 -4.04
CA GLY A 106 15.29 12.47 -4.09
C GLY A 106 14.77 12.71 -5.50
N GLY A 107 13.78 11.93 -5.93
CA GLY A 107 13.20 11.94 -7.26
C GLY A 107 14.00 11.17 -8.30
N GLN A 108 14.96 10.36 -7.89
CA GLN A 108 15.73 9.49 -8.78
C GLN A 108 15.35 8.03 -8.59
N THR A 109 15.61 7.26 -9.64
CA THR A 109 15.45 5.81 -9.66
C THR A 109 16.80 5.17 -9.85
N LEU A 110 17.08 4.14 -9.04
CA LEU A 110 18.27 3.32 -9.11
C LEU A 110 17.89 1.89 -9.52
N SER A 111 18.59 1.32 -10.49
CA SER A 111 18.50 -0.09 -10.83
C SER A 111 19.65 -0.87 -10.20
N TRP A 112 19.34 -1.92 -9.45
CA TRP A 112 20.35 -2.76 -8.77
C TRP A 112 19.90 -4.21 -8.71
N HIS A 113 20.70 -5.15 -9.21
CA HIS A 113 20.45 -6.61 -9.13
C HIS A 113 19.02 -7.06 -9.51
N GLY A 114 18.42 -6.47 -10.55
CA GLY A 114 17.04 -6.82 -10.94
C GLY A 114 15.96 -6.19 -10.06
N TYR A 115 16.31 -5.18 -9.27
CA TYR A 115 15.39 -4.28 -8.58
C TYR A 115 15.47 -2.88 -9.18
N SER A 116 14.33 -2.20 -9.22
CA SER A 116 14.20 -0.76 -9.44
C SER A 116 13.77 -0.13 -8.12
N ILE A 117 14.56 0.83 -7.63
CA ILE A 117 14.40 1.52 -6.35
C ILE A 117 14.19 3.00 -6.65
N GLU A 118 12.96 3.47 -6.52
CA GLU A 118 12.57 4.85 -6.75
C GLU A 118 12.51 5.60 -5.41
N TYR A 119 13.23 6.71 -5.31
CA TYR A 119 13.19 7.56 -4.12
C TYR A 119 12.24 8.73 -4.34
N SER A 120 11.12 8.76 -3.62
CA SER A 120 10.16 9.86 -3.67
C SER A 120 10.63 11.09 -2.88
N THR A 121 10.43 12.27 -3.46
CA THR A 121 10.61 13.57 -2.78
C THR A 121 9.46 13.94 -1.85
N ALA A 122 8.40 13.12 -1.78
CA ALA A 122 7.22 13.37 -0.95
C ALA A 122 7.45 13.09 0.56
N GLY A 123 8.64 12.59 0.93
CA GLY A 123 9.02 12.35 2.31
C GLY A 123 9.03 13.62 3.17
N TRP A 124 8.65 13.48 4.44
CA TRP A 124 8.82 14.54 5.42
C TRP A 124 10.32 14.73 5.71
N ARG A 125 10.72 15.91 6.20
CA ARG A 125 12.11 16.43 6.32
C ARG A 125 13.23 15.43 6.67
N ASP A 126 12.93 14.32 7.34
CA ASP A 126 13.87 13.32 7.83
C ASP A 126 13.43 11.88 7.49
N THR A 127 12.61 11.70 6.44
CA THR A 127 12.10 10.40 5.96
C THR A 127 12.42 10.21 4.49
N VAL A 128 12.91 9.02 4.15
CA VAL A 128 13.19 8.53 2.81
C VAL A 128 12.07 7.56 2.44
N GLU A 129 11.28 7.92 1.43
CA GLU A 129 10.18 7.10 0.92
C GLU A 129 10.67 6.37 -0.33
N LEU A 130 10.81 5.05 -0.27
CA LEU A 130 11.30 4.24 -1.38
C LEU A 130 10.20 3.35 -1.94
N GLU A 131 10.02 3.35 -3.24
CA GLU A 131 9.24 2.34 -3.95
C GLU A 131 10.19 1.35 -4.62
N ILE A 132 10.04 0.07 -4.33
CA ILE A 132 10.87 -1.00 -4.85
C ILE A 132 10.01 -1.96 -5.67
N SER A 133 10.49 -2.29 -6.85
CA SER A 133 9.91 -3.33 -7.70
C SER A 133 11.00 -4.20 -8.27
N ARG A 134 10.74 -5.49 -8.50
CA ARG A 134 11.60 -6.29 -9.36
C ARG A 134 11.48 -5.77 -10.80
N THR A 135 12.60 -5.49 -11.44
CA THR A 135 12.64 -5.40 -12.89
C THR A 135 12.48 -6.82 -13.41
N GLU A 136 11.28 -7.16 -13.87
CA GLU A 136 11.07 -8.41 -14.60
C GLU A 136 12.09 -8.45 -15.74
N GLY A 137 12.97 -9.46 -15.69
CA GLY A 137 13.86 -9.74 -16.82
C GLY A 137 13.03 -10.14 -18.04
N PRO A 138 13.60 -10.02 -19.26
CA PRO A 138 12.96 -10.52 -20.47
C PRO A 138 12.62 -12.02 -20.39
#